data_AF-A0A847EZ71-F1
#
_entry.id   AF-A0A847EZ71-F1
#
_cell.length_a   1.000
_cell.length_b   1.000
_cell.length_c   1.000
_cell.angle_alpha   90.00
_cell.angle_beta   90.00
_cell.angle_gamma   90.00
#
_symmetry.space_group_name_H-M   'P 1'
#
loop_
_entity.id
_entity.type
_entity.pdbx_description
1 polymer ?
#
loop_
_entity_poly.entity_id
_entity_poly.type
_entity_poly.pdbx_seq_one_letter_code
_entity_poly.pdbx_strand_id
1 'polypeptide(L)'
;MELFEEYLRQGEPNNLFAEHAWYFRNALVRANYEDLSKGIHKTDRFLIRFFENLFQLGGGVLKNREMHVEYRFSADDTVNDTVNDTVKRDVDAVLDLIKQNNTLTAVDISQQLHISLSTAKRRMKALKEKGLLDRVGSDKTGTWKIL
;
A
#
# COMPACT_ATOMS: atom_id res chain seq x y z
N MET A 1 -31.96 -5.36 14.42
CA MET A 1 -31.91 -6.36 13.33
C MET A 1 -32.19 -5.67 12.01
N GLU A 2 -33.35 -5.01 11.82
CA GLU A 2 -33.67 -4.21 10.61
C GLU A 2 -32.58 -3.22 10.18
N LEU A 3 -32.01 -2.43 11.10
CA LEU A 3 -30.95 -1.45 10.77
C LEU A 3 -29.67 -2.05 10.15
N PHE A 4 -29.43 -3.36 10.29
CA PHE A 4 -28.30 -4.04 9.65
C PHE A 4 -28.65 -4.51 8.23
N GLU A 5 -29.90 -4.95 8.02
CA GLU A 5 -30.44 -5.30 6.70
C GLU A 5 -30.64 -4.08 5.80
N GLU A 6 -30.98 -2.91 6.38
CA GLU A 6 -31.07 -1.63 5.66
C GLU A 6 -29.70 -1.20 5.11
N TYR A 7 -28.63 -1.40 5.89
CA TYR A 7 -27.25 -1.09 5.50
C TYR A 7 -26.75 -1.96 4.33
N LEU A 8 -27.19 -3.22 4.26
CA LEU A 8 -26.88 -4.13 3.15
C LEU A 8 -27.70 -3.83 1.87
N ARG A 9 -28.75 -3.01 1.96
CA ARG A 9 -29.68 -2.70 0.85
C ARG A 9 -29.36 -1.40 0.12
N GLN A 10 -28.57 -0.51 0.72
CA GLN A 10 -28.06 0.72 0.09
C GLN A 10 -26.91 0.35 -0.87
N GLY A 11 -27.25 -0.03 -2.11
CA GLY A 11 -26.29 -0.48 -3.12
C GLY A 11 -25.30 0.60 -3.60
N GLU A 12 -24.17 0.25 -4.24
CA GLU A 12 -23.86 -1.01 -4.93
C GLU A 12 -22.62 -1.75 -4.37
N PRO A 13 -22.73 -3.03 -3.94
CA PRO A 13 -21.55 -3.84 -3.60
C PRO A 13 -21.02 -4.70 -4.76
N ASN A 14 -21.74 -4.79 -5.89
CA ASN A 14 -21.62 -5.92 -6.81
C ASN A 14 -21.09 -5.59 -8.22
N ASN A 15 -21.17 -4.33 -8.66
CA ASN A 15 -20.82 -3.95 -10.04
C ASN A 15 -19.29 -3.85 -10.23
N LEU A 16 -18.59 -3.18 -9.31
CA LEU A 16 -17.11 -3.07 -9.31
C LEU A 16 -16.40 -4.44 -9.29
N PHE A 17 -16.95 -5.42 -8.57
CA PHE A 17 -16.41 -6.78 -8.59
C PHE A 17 -16.70 -7.48 -9.93
N ALA A 18 -17.92 -7.35 -10.47
CA ALA A 18 -18.30 -7.94 -11.74
C ALA A 18 -17.48 -7.40 -12.93
N GLU A 19 -17.28 -6.08 -13.00
CA GLU A 19 -16.46 -5.40 -14.01
C GLU A 19 -14.98 -5.84 -14.00
N HIS A 20 -14.48 -6.35 -12.88
CA HIS A 20 -13.08 -6.73 -12.69
C HIS A 20 -12.86 -8.22 -12.39
N ALA A 21 -13.92 -9.04 -12.44
CA ALA A 21 -13.87 -10.48 -12.13
C ALA A 21 -12.87 -11.26 -13.00
N TRP A 22 -12.70 -10.88 -14.28
CA TRP A 22 -11.70 -11.49 -15.16
C TRP A 22 -10.26 -11.22 -14.68
N TYR A 23 -9.97 -10.01 -14.19
CA TYR A 23 -8.67 -9.68 -13.61
C TYR A 23 -8.42 -10.47 -12.32
N PHE A 24 -9.42 -10.53 -11.43
CA PHE A 24 -9.33 -11.31 -10.19
C PHE A 24 -9.01 -12.79 -10.45
N ARG A 25 -9.70 -13.43 -11.40
CA ARG A 25 -9.42 -14.82 -11.81
C ARG A 25 -7.96 -15.00 -12.23
N ASN A 26 -7.44 -14.11 -13.07
CA ASN A 26 -6.07 -14.21 -13.57
C ASN A 26 -5.04 -13.91 -12.47
N ALA A 27 -5.36 -13.01 -11.53
CA ALA A 27 -4.54 -12.71 -10.37
C ALA A 27 -4.42 -13.92 -9.42
N LEU A 28 -5.51 -14.67 -9.19
CA LEU A 28 -5.48 -15.92 -8.43
C LEU A 28 -4.58 -16.97 -9.11
N VAL A 29 -4.62 -17.09 -10.44
CA VAL A 29 -3.70 -17.98 -11.17
C VAL A 29 -2.26 -17.55 -10.95
N ARG A 30 -1.94 -16.26 -11.15
CA ARG A 30 -0.57 -15.75 -11.02
C ARG A 30 -0.01 -15.80 -9.60
N ALA A 31 -0.87 -15.69 -8.58
CA ALA A 31 -0.51 -15.84 -7.18
C ALA A 31 -0.17 -17.29 -6.78
N ASN A 32 -0.75 -18.28 -7.46
CA ASN A 32 -0.47 -19.69 -7.20
C ASN A 32 0.56 -20.32 -8.15
N TYR A 33 0.81 -19.68 -9.31
CA TYR A 33 1.74 -20.18 -10.33
C TYR A 33 3.21 -19.99 -9.95
N GLU A 34 3.99 -21.06 -10.12
CA GLU A 34 5.43 -21.14 -9.86
C GLU A 34 6.08 -22.04 -10.91
N ASP A 35 7.24 -21.62 -11.43
CA ASP A 35 8.10 -22.40 -12.29
C ASP A 35 9.56 -22.00 -12.02
N LEU A 36 10.16 -22.67 -11.02
CA LEU A 36 11.53 -22.41 -10.59
C LEU A 36 12.56 -22.67 -11.70
N SER A 37 12.26 -23.53 -12.68
CA SER A 37 13.15 -23.79 -13.82
C SER A 37 13.32 -22.57 -14.74
N LYS A 38 12.33 -21.66 -14.71
CA LYS A 38 12.33 -20.38 -15.42
C LYS A 38 12.52 -19.18 -14.48
N GLY A 39 12.82 -19.40 -13.21
CA GLY A 39 12.93 -18.35 -12.19
C GLY A 39 11.60 -17.65 -11.86
N ILE A 40 10.46 -18.29 -12.15
CA ILE A 40 9.14 -17.69 -11.93
C ILE A 40 8.64 -18.08 -10.53
N HIS A 41 8.61 -17.11 -9.63
CA HIS A 41 8.04 -17.27 -8.29
C HIS A 41 6.58 -16.82 -8.22
N LYS A 42 5.84 -17.33 -7.22
CA LYS A 42 4.50 -16.87 -6.83
C LYS A 42 4.50 -15.39 -6.45
N THR A 43 3.41 -14.67 -6.69
CA THR A 43 3.29 -13.25 -6.32
C THR A 43 1.83 -12.83 -6.12
N ASP A 44 1.52 -12.24 -4.97
CA ASP A 44 0.19 -11.75 -4.56
C ASP A 44 -0.09 -10.30 -4.97
N ARG A 45 0.93 -9.52 -5.36
CA ARG A 45 0.87 -8.15 -5.94
C ARG A 45 -0.35 -7.85 -6.82
N PHE A 46 -0.78 -8.78 -7.69
CA PHE A 46 -1.97 -8.57 -8.54
C PHE A 46 -3.29 -8.70 -7.78
N LEU A 47 -3.37 -9.57 -6.78
CA LEU A 47 -4.49 -9.64 -5.85
C LEU A 47 -4.51 -8.37 -4.96
N ILE A 48 -3.35 -7.91 -4.49
CA ILE A 48 -3.24 -6.65 -3.73
C ILE A 48 -3.77 -5.48 -4.56
N ARG A 49 -3.30 -5.30 -5.81
CA ARG A 49 -3.82 -4.29 -6.74
C ARG A 49 -5.33 -4.38 -6.99
N PHE A 50 -5.88 -5.60 -7.08
CA PHE A 50 -7.32 -5.80 -7.22
C PHE A 50 -8.08 -5.34 -5.97
N PHE A 51 -7.65 -5.76 -4.77
CA PHE A 51 -8.29 -5.35 -3.52
C PHE A 51 -8.14 -3.84 -3.24
N GLU A 52 -7.02 -3.22 -3.61
CA GLU A 52 -6.88 -1.77 -3.55
C GLU A 52 -7.89 -1.03 -4.44
N ASN A 53 -8.11 -1.51 -5.66
CA ASN A 53 -9.15 -0.98 -6.55
C ASN A 53 -10.57 -1.20 -6.00
N LEU A 54 -10.79 -2.30 -5.29
CA LEU A 54 -12.08 -2.61 -4.68
C LEU A 54 -12.39 -1.72 -3.44
N PHE A 55 -11.36 -1.34 -2.67
CA PHE A 55 -11.50 -0.51 -1.48
C PHE A 55 -11.32 1.00 -1.72
N GLN A 56 -10.71 1.42 -2.83
CA GLN A 56 -10.54 2.83 -3.21
C GLN A 56 -11.32 3.12 -4.50
N LEU A 57 -12.44 3.85 -4.40
CA LEU A 57 -13.12 4.40 -5.58
C LEU A 57 -12.12 5.25 -6.38
N GLY A 58 -11.89 4.87 -7.64
CA GLY A 58 -10.91 5.51 -8.52
C GLY A 58 -9.50 4.88 -8.48
N GLY A 59 -9.38 3.60 -8.10
CA GLY A 59 -8.14 2.83 -8.24
C GLY A 59 -7.58 2.82 -9.68
N GLY A 60 -6.27 2.59 -9.78
CA GLY A 60 -5.55 2.62 -11.06
C GLY A 60 -5.87 1.43 -11.97
N VAL A 61 -5.97 1.69 -13.28
CA VAL A 61 -6.43 0.76 -14.32
C VAL A 61 -5.81 -0.64 -14.23
N LEU A 62 -6.64 -1.63 -13.94
CA LEU A 62 -6.29 -3.04 -13.90
C LEU A 62 -6.06 -3.62 -15.30
N LYS A 63 -4.84 -4.11 -15.59
CA LYS A 63 -4.43 -4.58 -16.92
C LYS A 63 -3.99 -6.04 -16.91
N ASN A 64 -4.79 -6.92 -17.52
CA ASN A 64 -4.50 -8.37 -17.56
C ASN A 64 -3.14 -8.75 -18.17
N ARG A 65 -2.64 -7.98 -19.15
CA ARG A 65 -1.33 -8.22 -19.79
C ARG A 65 -0.16 -8.22 -18.80
N GLU A 66 -0.28 -7.47 -17.70
CA GLU A 66 0.78 -7.32 -16.69
C GLU A 66 1.01 -8.61 -15.88
N MET A 67 0.05 -9.54 -15.91
CA MET A 67 0.16 -10.86 -15.27
C MET A 67 0.82 -11.91 -16.17
N HIS A 68 1.09 -11.62 -17.44
CA HIS A 68 1.80 -12.54 -18.32
C HIS A 68 3.25 -12.70 -17.84
N VAL A 69 3.75 -13.94 -17.78
CA VAL A 69 5.06 -14.23 -17.18
C VAL A 69 6.24 -13.61 -17.95
N GLU A 70 6.04 -13.33 -19.24
CA GLU A 70 7.01 -12.65 -20.10
C GLU A 70 6.82 -11.12 -20.15
N TYR A 71 5.84 -10.57 -19.41
CA TYR A 71 5.56 -9.13 -19.41
C TYR A 71 6.72 -8.34 -18.81
N ARG A 72 7.30 -7.45 -19.61
CA ARG A 72 8.35 -6.53 -19.17
C ARG A 72 7.69 -5.25 -18.65
N PHE A 73 7.71 -5.10 -17.33
CA PHE A 73 7.38 -3.84 -16.67
C PHE A 73 8.34 -2.73 -17.13
N SER A 74 7.81 -1.54 -17.39
CA SER A 74 8.65 -0.37 -17.63
C SER A 74 9.28 0.08 -16.31
N ALA A 75 10.39 0.84 -16.37
CA ALA A 75 11.09 1.30 -15.18
C ALA A 75 10.23 2.18 -14.24
N ASP A 76 9.14 2.76 -14.76
CA ASP A 76 8.17 3.55 -14.00
C ASP A 76 7.09 2.67 -13.30
N ASP A 77 6.76 1.50 -13.88
CA ASP A 77 5.83 0.54 -13.27
C ASP A 77 6.43 -0.14 -12.03
N THR A 78 7.73 -0.48 -12.07
CA THR A 78 8.42 -1.17 -10.97
C THR A 78 8.61 -0.29 -9.74
N VAL A 79 8.78 1.03 -9.92
CA VAL A 79 8.96 1.99 -8.83
C VAL A 79 7.66 2.16 -8.03
N ASN A 80 6.50 2.15 -8.69
CA ASN A 80 5.21 2.22 -7.99
C ASN A 80 4.90 0.93 -7.22
N ASP A 81 5.05 -0.25 -7.85
CA ASP A 81 4.60 -1.50 -7.24
C ASP A 81 5.49 -1.97 -6.07
N THR A 82 6.83 -1.84 -6.17
CA THR A 82 7.73 -2.21 -5.05
C THR A 82 7.57 -1.28 -3.83
N VAL A 83 6.95 -0.11 -4.01
CA VAL A 83 6.64 0.83 -2.93
C VAL A 83 5.26 0.56 -2.34
N ASN A 84 4.32 -0.02 -3.09
CA ASN A 84 2.92 -0.14 -2.66
C ASN A 84 2.69 -1.35 -1.72
N ASP A 85 3.21 -2.54 -2.09
CA ASP A 85 3.00 -3.80 -1.34
C ASP A 85 3.56 -3.77 0.11
N THR A 86 4.44 -2.84 0.46
CA THR A 86 5.02 -2.66 1.82
C THR A 86 4.58 -1.36 2.53
N VAL A 87 3.66 -0.58 1.94
CA VAL A 87 3.28 0.76 2.46
C VAL A 87 1.78 0.96 2.64
N LYS A 88 0.90 0.14 2.01
CA LYS A 88 -0.54 0.43 1.99
C LYS A 88 -1.45 -0.32 2.98
N ARG A 89 -0.99 -1.36 3.70
CA ARG A 89 -1.90 -2.22 4.48
C ARG A 89 -2.00 -1.96 5.99
N ASP A 90 -1.11 -1.13 6.53
CA ASP A 90 -1.27 -0.54 7.86
C ASP A 90 -0.99 0.96 7.76
N VAL A 91 -1.46 1.71 8.76
CA VAL A 91 -0.98 3.07 9.00
C VAL A 91 0.56 3.03 8.99
N ASP A 92 1.23 3.93 8.26
CA ASP A 92 2.69 3.88 8.11
C ASP A 92 3.32 3.71 9.50
N ALA A 93 4.08 2.63 9.72
CA ALA A 93 4.57 2.30 11.05
C ALA A 93 5.41 3.44 11.68
N VAL A 94 5.97 4.31 10.83
CA VAL A 94 6.59 5.59 11.22
C VAL A 94 5.60 6.53 11.92
N LEU A 95 4.39 6.68 11.40
CA LEU A 95 3.33 7.49 11.97
C LEU A 95 2.80 6.90 13.28
N ASP A 96 2.66 5.57 13.39
CA ASP A 96 2.24 4.92 14.63
C ASP A 96 3.30 5.02 15.75
N LEU A 97 4.59 4.93 15.42
CA LEU A 97 5.64 5.27 16.37
C LEU A 97 5.57 6.74 16.81
N ILE A 98 5.29 7.67 15.88
CA ILE A 98 5.19 9.10 16.19
C ILE A 98 3.95 9.43 17.04
N LYS A 99 2.85 8.66 16.92
CA LYS A 99 1.72 8.72 17.87
C LYS A 99 2.16 8.35 19.29
N GLN A 100 3.00 7.33 19.44
CA GLN A 100 3.48 6.85 20.73
C GLN A 100 4.54 7.78 21.34
N ASN A 101 5.44 8.31 20.52
CA ASN A 101 6.45 9.28 20.94
C ASN A 101 6.72 10.31 19.82
N ASN A 102 6.24 11.54 20.03
CA ASN A 102 6.39 12.63 19.08
C ASN A 102 7.79 13.30 19.07
N THR A 103 8.72 12.89 19.93
CA THR A 103 10.11 13.42 19.94
C THR A 103 11.04 12.66 19.00
N LEU A 104 10.64 11.48 18.51
CA LEU A 104 11.49 10.55 17.78
C LEU A 104 12.19 11.17 16.56
N THR A 105 13.46 10.82 16.38
CA THR A 105 14.27 11.15 15.21
C THR A 105 14.20 10.05 14.16
N ALA A 106 14.67 10.35 12.94
CA ALA A 106 14.81 9.34 11.90
C ALA A 106 15.78 8.20 12.26
N VAL A 107 16.68 8.40 13.24
CA VAL A 107 17.59 7.36 13.74
C VAL A 107 16.83 6.39 14.65
N ASP A 108 16.04 6.91 15.59
CA ASP A 108 15.25 6.10 16.52
C ASP A 108 14.22 5.26 15.75
N ILE A 109 13.53 5.87 14.79
CA ILE A 109 12.58 5.21 13.89
C ILE A 109 13.26 4.11 13.06
N SER A 110 14.49 4.36 12.57
CA SER A 110 15.30 3.36 11.84
C SER A 110 15.65 2.16 12.72
N GLN A 111 16.02 2.39 13.98
CA GLN A 111 16.34 1.34 14.94
C GLN A 111 15.11 0.54 15.36
N GLN A 112 14.02 1.20 15.74
CA GLN A 112 12.80 0.56 16.26
C GLN A 112 12.00 -0.20 15.20
N LEU A 113 12.06 0.22 13.93
CA LEU A 113 11.43 -0.49 12.81
C LEU A 113 12.38 -1.44 12.08
N HIS A 114 13.65 -1.53 12.48
CA HIS A 114 14.70 -2.31 11.80
C HIS A 114 14.83 -2.00 10.29
N ILE A 115 14.56 -0.75 9.89
CA ILE A 115 14.67 -0.25 8.51
C ILE A 115 15.91 0.62 8.33
N SER A 116 16.36 0.82 7.09
CA SER A 116 17.47 1.74 6.82
C SER A 116 17.11 3.19 7.15
N LEU A 117 18.10 3.97 7.61
CA LEU A 117 17.96 5.41 7.87
C LEU A 117 17.46 6.19 6.64
N SER A 118 17.84 5.76 5.43
CA SER A 118 17.34 6.33 4.17
C SER A 118 15.84 6.06 3.98
N THR A 119 15.35 4.88 4.33
CA THR A 119 13.93 4.52 4.28
C THR A 119 13.12 5.30 5.31
N ALA A 120 13.62 5.40 6.55
CA ALA A 120 12.99 6.20 7.60
C ALA A 120 12.85 7.68 7.18
N LYS A 121 13.93 8.32 6.72
CA LYS A 121 13.90 9.70 6.20
C LYS A 121 12.93 9.88 5.04
N ARG A 122 12.89 8.93 4.08
CA ARG A 122 11.98 8.96 2.93
C ARG A 122 10.51 8.91 3.36
N ARG A 123 10.17 8.00 4.29
CA ARG A 123 8.80 7.87 4.84
C ARG A 123 8.37 9.13 5.59
N MET A 124 9.19 9.64 6.51
CA MET A 124 8.91 10.89 7.24
C MET A 124 8.70 12.08 6.30
N LYS A 125 9.52 12.21 5.25
CA LYS A 125 9.35 13.24 4.22
C LYS A 125 8.00 13.11 3.50
N ALA A 126 7.64 11.89 3.07
CA ALA A 126 6.37 11.64 2.39
C ALA A 126 5.15 11.92 3.29
N LEU A 127 5.22 11.64 4.59
CA LEU A 127 4.16 11.98 5.55
C LEU A 127 3.99 13.51 5.69
N LYS A 128 5.09 14.26 5.67
CA LYS A 128 5.06 15.73 5.68
C LYS A 128 4.50 16.32 4.37
N GLU A 129 4.93 15.79 3.23
CA GLU A 129 4.43 16.23 1.90
C GLU A 129 2.94 15.92 1.70
N LYS A 130 2.43 14.86 2.32
CA LYS A 130 0.99 14.52 2.37
C LYS A 130 0.18 15.38 3.35
N GLY A 131 0.81 16.26 4.13
CA GLY A 131 0.14 17.08 5.13
C GLY A 131 -0.40 16.29 6.34
N LEU A 132 0.12 15.08 6.60
CA LEU A 132 -0.28 14.24 7.75
C LEU A 132 0.54 14.53 9.01
N LEU A 133 1.66 15.24 8.86
CA LEU A 133 2.70 15.34 9.87
C LEU A 133 3.52 16.63 9.70
N ASP A 134 3.64 17.42 10.77
CA ASP A 134 4.47 18.63 10.76
C ASP A 134 5.35 18.73 12.03
N ARG A 135 6.40 19.56 11.97
CA ARG A 135 7.34 19.76 13.07
C ARG A 135 7.01 21.06 13.80
N VAL A 136 6.69 20.96 15.09
CA VAL A 136 6.36 22.11 15.95
C VAL A 136 7.50 22.34 16.93
N GLY A 137 8.06 23.55 16.96
CA GLY A 137 9.17 23.94 17.84
C GLY A 137 10.53 24.03 17.12
N SER A 138 11.62 24.14 17.89
CA SER A 138 12.97 24.30 17.32
C SER A 138 13.49 23.02 16.68
N ASP A 139 14.45 23.12 15.75
CA ASP A 139 15.08 21.92 15.14
C ASP A 139 15.67 20.95 16.17
N LYS A 140 16.12 21.47 17.32
CA LYS A 140 16.77 20.69 18.39
C LYS A 140 15.82 20.14 19.45
N THR A 141 14.63 20.72 19.61
CA THR A 141 13.70 20.39 20.73
C THR A 141 12.23 20.24 20.32
N GLY A 142 11.93 20.39 19.02
CA GLY A 142 10.57 20.29 18.51
C GLY A 142 9.99 18.88 18.61
N THR A 143 8.67 18.81 18.45
CA THR A 143 7.89 17.57 18.42
C THR A 143 7.18 17.44 17.08
N TRP A 144 6.84 16.22 16.72
CA TRP A 144 6.00 15.93 15.55
C TRP A 144 4.52 16.07 15.93
N LYS A 145 3.80 16.94 15.24
CA LYS A 145 2.36 17.06 15.32
C LYS A 145 1.74 16.29 14.15
N ILE A 146 0.79 15.40 14.46
CA ILE A 146 -0.09 14.78 13.47
C ILE A 146 -1.23 15.78 13.20
N LEU A 147 -1.57 15.96 11.92
CA LEU A 147 -2.57 16.92 11.44
C LEU A 147 -3.92 16.25 11.16
#